data_AF-A0A250JTJ5-F1
#
_entry.id   AF-A0A250JTJ5-F1
#
_cell.length_a   1.000
_cell.length_b   1.000
_cell.length_c   1.000
_cell.angle_alpha   90.00
_cell.angle_beta   90.00
_cell.angle_gamma   90.00
#
_symmetry.space_group_name_H-M   'P 1'
#
loop_
_entity.id
_entity.type
_entity.pdbx_description
1 polymer ?
#
loop_
_entity_poly.entity_id
_entity_poly.type
_entity_poly.pdbx_seq_one_letter_code
_entity_poly.pdbx_strand_id
1 'polypeptide(L)'
;MTTKVGNNAPAAARKSGQTTPQEQTQAWQGVLNSAVDQMNDPEIKGSTKYLGEGRINTVKQKVQSDMEAFIQSNPNASADDIKKEAESTTKKHETNAMFQKMRDDNFFGKLMSRRKELIKDMWG
;
A
#
# COMPACT_ATOMS: atom_id res chain seq x y z
N MET A 1 -57.55 16.92 29.79
CA MET A 1 -56.13 16.52 29.85
C MET A 1 -55.81 15.79 28.56
N THR A 2 -55.11 16.49 27.65
CA THR A 2 -54.79 16.07 26.29
C THR A 2 -53.57 15.14 26.32
N THR A 3 -53.76 13.87 26.00
CA THR A 3 -52.67 12.89 25.88
C THR A 3 -51.95 13.08 24.55
N LYS A 4 -50.65 13.28 24.70
CA LYS A 4 -49.63 13.63 23.70
C LYS A 4 -49.41 12.45 22.74
N VAL A 5 -49.61 12.67 21.44
CA VAL A 5 -49.21 11.75 20.37
C VAL A 5 -47.68 11.69 20.37
N GLY A 6 -47.12 10.57 20.86
CA GLY A 6 -45.71 10.26 20.74
C GLY A 6 -45.39 9.85 19.32
N ASN A 7 -44.66 10.69 18.60
CA ASN A 7 -44.00 10.35 17.33
C ASN A 7 -43.06 9.16 17.56
N ASN A 8 -43.54 7.94 17.28
CA ASN A 8 -42.68 6.79 17.00
C ASN A 8 -42.14 6.96 15.57
N ALA A 9 -41.11 7.79 15.42
CA ALA A 9 -40.21 7.64 14.28
C ALA A 9 -39.45 6.32 14.48
N PRO A 10 -39.49 5.36 13.54
CA PRO A 10 -38.63 4.20 13.63
C PRO A 10 -37.18 4.71 13.59
N ALA A 11 -36.41 4.35 14.61
CA ALA A 11 -34.97 4.55 14.64
C ALA A 11 -34.42 4.09 13.29
N ALA A 12 -33.84 5.03 12.53
CA ALA A 12 -33.14 4.72 11.31
C ALA A 12 -32.11 3.65 11.65
N ALA A 13 -32.40 2.42 11.24
CA ALA A 13 -31.45 1.33 11.26
C ALA A 13 -30.19 1.89 10.61
N ARG A 14 -29.09 1.92 11.38
CA ARG A 14 -27.76 2.18 10.83
C ARG A 14 -27.54 1.10 9.77
N LYS A 15 -27.91 1.39 8.53
CA LYS A 15 -27.45 0.63 7.39
C LYS A 15 -25.93 0.75 7.48
N SER A 16 -25.26 -0.33 7.84
CA SER A 16 -23.88 -0.55 7.44
C SER A 16 -23.92 -0.45 5.92
N GLY A 17 -23.70 0.76 5.43
CA GLY A 17 -23.96 1.14 4.04
C GLY A 17 -23.06 0.30 3.18
N GLN A 18 -23.68 -0.63 2.45
CA GLN A 18 -23.04 -1.35 1.36
C GLN A 18 -22.43 -0.28 0.44
N THR A 19 -21.10 -0.22 0.40
CA THR A 19 -20.39 0.79 -0.39
C THR A 19 -20.51 0.47 -1.86
N THR A 20 -20.72 1.49 -2.67
CA THR A 20 -20.71 1.34 -4.13
C THR A 20 -19.32 0.93 -4.61
N PRO A 21 -19.17 0.22 -5.74
CA PRO A 21 -17.86 -0.13 -6.29
C PRO A 21 -16.93 1.08 -6.48
N GLN A 22 -17.49 2.27 -6.77
CA GLN A 22 -16.72 3.52 -6.82
C GLN A 22 -16.18 3.94 -5.45
N GLU A 23 -17.00 3.91 -4.39
CA GLU A 23 -16.56 4.23 -3.02
C GLU A 23 -15.53 3.22 -2.51
N GLN A 24 -15.72 1.95 -2.85
CA GLN A 24 -14.75 0.88 -2.57
C GLN A 24 -13.41 1.18 -3.25
N THR A 25 -13.44 1.59 -4.52
CA THR A 25 -12.23 1.95 -5.27
C THR A 25 -11.52 3.16 -4.68
N GLN A 26 -12.27 4.22 -4.35
CA GLN A 26 -11.71 5.42 -3.75
C GLN A 26 -11.08 5.14 -2.38
N ALA A 27 -11.68 4.25 -1.57
CA ALA A 27 -11.19 3.92 -0.24
C ALA A 27 -9.76 3.33 -0.27
N TRP A 28 -9.49 2.36 -1.14
CA TRP A 28 -8.14 1.78 -1.23
C TRP A 28 -7.16 2.68 -1.99
N GLN A 29 -7.62 3.44 -2.99
CA GLN A 29 -6.77 4.39 -3.71
C GLN A 29 -6.23 5.48 -2.78
N GLY A 30 -7.03 5.97 -1.83
CA GLY A 30 -6.58 6.94 -0.84
C GLY A 30 -5.44 6.40 0.03
N VAL A 31 -5.54 5.14 0.48
CA VAL A 31 -4.48 4.47 1.23
C VAL A 31 -3.22 4.32 0.39
N LEU A 32 -3.36 3.84 -0.84
CA LEU A 32 -2.21 3.63 -1.73
C LEU A 32 -1.51 4.96 -2.05
N ASN A 33 -2.25 6.01 -2.36
CA ASN A 33 -1.66 7.32 -2.66
C ASN A 33 -0.91 7.87 -1.43
N SER A 34 -1.51 7.82 -0.24
CA SER A 34 -0.85 8.23 1.00
C SER A 34 0.46 7.47 1.25
N ALA A 35 0.46 6.16 1.03
CA ALA A 35 1.67 5.35 1.17
C ALA A 35 2.72 5.66 0.10
N VAL A 36 2.31 5.89 -1.14
CA VAL A 36 3.21 6.30 -2.24
C VAL A 36 3.82 7.68 -1.95
N ASP A 37 3.05 8.61 -1.40
CA ASP A 37 3.53 9.92 -1.00
C ASP A 37 4.59 9.79 0.10
N GLN A 38 4.35 8.94 1.12
CA GLN A 38 5.34 8.62 2.16
C GLN A 38 6.61 7.97 1.59
N MET A 39 6.47 7.02 0.65
CA MET A 39 7.63 6.42 -0.03
C MET A 39 8.42 7.42 -0.88
N ASN A 40 7.78 8.51 -1.32
CA ASN A 40 8.38 9.59 -2.09
C ASN A 40 8.75 10.82 -1.25
N ASP A 41 8.60 10.76 0.07
CA ASP A 41 8.96 11.84 0.97
C ASP A 41 10.42 12.27 0.71
N PRO A 42 10.73 13.57 0.59
CA PRO A 42 12.09 14.05 0.36
C PRO A 42 13.12 13.51 1.35
N GLU A 43 12.76 13.33 2.62
CA GLU A 43 13.63 12.75 3.65
C GLU A 43 13.92 11.27 3.36
N ILE A 44 12.92 10.54 2.89
CA ILE A 44 13.07 9.14 2.47
C ILE A 44 13.91 9.05 1.21
N LYS A 45 13.66 9.91 0.20
CA LYS A 45 14.41 9.98 -1.08
C LYS A 45 15.91 10.18 -0.88
N GLY A 46 16.30 10.96 0.14
CA GLY A 46 17.69 11.17 0.52
C GLY A 46 18.33 10.00 1.28
N SER A 47 17.58 8.95 1.61
CA SER A 47 18.01 7.89 2.52
C SER A 47 18.20 6.53 1.82
N THR A 48 18.86 5.60 2.52
CA THR A 48 18.98 4.20 2.11
C THR A 48 17.64 3.45 2.10
N LYS A 49 16.58 4.03 2.67
CA LYS A 49 15.23 3.47 2.66
C LYS A 49 14.49 3.76 1.35
N TYR A 50 14.97 4.72 0.54
CA TYR A 50 14.33 5.01 -0.74
C TYR A 50 14.34 3.80 -1.66
N LEU A 51 13.16 3.34 -2.07
CA LEU A 51 13.04 2.16 -2.94
C LEU A 51 13.43 2.46 -4.40
N GLY A 52 13.43 3.74 -4.79
CA GLY A 52 13.53 4.16 -6.18
C GLY A 52 12.17 4.09 -6.90
N GLU A 53 11.96 5.00 -7.85
CA GLU A 53 10.68 5.12 -8.58
C GLU A 53 10.22 3.81 -9.21
N GLY A 54 11.14 3.03 -9.77
CA GLY A 54 10.82 1.74 -10.39
C GLY A 54 10.20 0.72 -9.42
N ARG A 55 10.75 0.62 -8.20
CA ARG A 55 10.19 -0.29 -7.18
C ARG A 55 8.89 0.26 -6.60
N ILE A 56 8.79 1.57 -6.39
CA ILE A 56 7.54 2.22 -5.93
C ILE A 56 6.42 1.99 -6.94
N ASN A 57 6.69 2.15 -8.25
CA ASN A 57 5.71 1.86 -9.30
C ASN A 57 5.29 0.38 -9.31
N THR A 58 6.23 -0.54 -9.07
CA THR A 58 5.93 -1.97 -8.93
C THR A 58 5.02 -2.24 -7.73
N VAL A 59 5.28 -1.60 -6.58
CA VAL A 59 4.40 -1.69 -5.39
C VAL A 59 3.01 -1.19 -5.75
N LYS A 60 2.90 -0.01 -6.38
CA LYS A 60 1.62 0.58 -6.81
C LYS A 60 0.80 -0.38 -7.68
N GLN A 61 1.42 -0.96 -8.71
CA GLN A 61 0.76 -1.90 -9.62
C GLN A 61 0.27 -3.16 -8.90
N LYS A 62 1.08 -3.72 -8.00
CA LYS A 62 0.71 -4.92 -7.25
C LYS A 62 -0.42 -4.67 -6.26
N VAL A 63 -0.37 -3.55 -5.53
CA VAL A 63 -1.45 -3.17 -4.61
C VAL A 63 -2.74 -2.95 -5.38
N GLN A 64 -2.69 -2.24 -6.51
CA GLN A 64 -3.86 -2.04 -7.36
C GLN A 64 -4.46 -3.38 -7.82
N SER A 65 -3.64 -4.28 -8.36
CA SER A 65 -4.11 -5.60 -8.83
C SER A 65 -4.73 -6.43 -7.71
N ASP A 66 -4.11 -6.46 -6.52
CA ASP A 66 -4.60 -7.22 -5.37
C ASP A 66 -5.92 -6.63 -4.84
N MET A 67 -6.05 -5.30 -4.79
CA MET A 67 -7.28 -4.63 -4.33
C MET A 67 -8.43 -4.75 -5.33
N GLU A 68 -8.15 -4.69 -6.63
CA GLU A 68 -9.14 -4.96 -7.67
C GLU A 68 -9.68 -6.40 -7.56
N ALA A 69 -8.79 -7.39 -7.37
CA ALA A 69 -9.19 -8.78 -7.14
C ALA A 69 -9.98 -8.96 -5.83
N PHE A 70 -9.58 -8.25 -4.77
CA PHE A 70 -10.28 -8.27 -3.49
C PHE A 70 -11.70 -7.76 -3.61
N ILE A 71 -11.92 -6.61 -4.26
CA ILE A 71 -13.25 -6.02 -4.47
C ILE A 71 -14.12 -6.93 -5.34
N GLN A 72 -13.56 -7.49 -6.41
CA GLN A 72 -14.28 -8.44 -7.27
C GLN A 72 -14.75 -9.68 -6.48
N SER A 73 -13.90 -10.18 -5.57
CA SER A 73 -14.20 -11.35 -4.75
C SER A 73 -15.09 -11.02 -3.54
N ASN A 74 -15.13 -9.75 -3.11
CA ASN A 74 -15.85 -9.28 -1.94
C ASN A 74 -16.71 -8.05 -2.27
N PRO A 75 -17.75 -8.19 -3.13
CA PRO A 75 -18.53 -7.04 -3.61
C PRO A 75 -19.28 -6.30 -2.49
N ASN A 76 -19.50 -6.96 -1.35
CA ASN A 76 -20.20 -6.41 -0.19
C ASN A 76 -19.24 -5.98 0.94
N ALA A 77 -17.93 -5.93 0.70
CA ALA A 77 -16.96 -5.48 1.69
C ALA A 77 -17.27 -4.05 2.14
N SER A 78 -17.13 -3.79 3.43
CA SER A 78 -17.27 -2.43 3.96
C SER A 78 -16.08 -1.56 3.58
N ALA A 79 -16.24 -0.24 3.64
CA ALA A 79 -15.12 0.71 3.45
C ALA A 79 -13.96 0.40 4.41
N ASP A 80 -14.26 0.04 5.66
CA ASP A 80 -13.27 -0.25 6.69
C ASP A 80 -12.49 -1.53 6.37
N ASP A 81 -13.16 -2.56 5.84
CA ASP A 81 -12.50 -3.81 5.43
C ASP A 81 -11.57 -3.57 4.24
N ILE A 82 -12.04 -2.79 3.25
CA ILE A 82 -11.23 -2.43 2.08
C ILE A 82 -10.02 -1.61 2.50
N LYS A 83 -10.19 -0.66 3.42
CA LYS A 83 -9.09 0.15 3.93
C LYS A 83 -8.05 -0.70 4.65
N LYS A 84 -8.47 -1.60 5.54
CA LYS A 84 -7.58 -2.53 6.25
C LYS A 84 -6.83 -3.45 5.29
N GLU A 85 -7.51 -3.98 4.30
CA GLU A 85 -6.88 -4.84 3.29
C GLU A 85 -5.87 -4.05 2.44
N ALA A 86 -6.20 -2.81 2.07
CA ALA A 86 -5.30 -1.92 1.35
C ALA A 86 -4.04 -1.59 2.16
N GLU A 87 -4.18 -1.29 3.45
CA GLU A 87 -3.05 -1.04 4.37
C GLU A 87 -2.16 -2.27 4.51
N SER A 88 -2.77 -3.44 4.71
CA SER A 88 -2.07 -4.73 4.80
C SER A 88 -1.30 -5.06 3.52
N THR A 89 -1.97 -4.96 2.37
CA THR A 89 -1.43 -5.26 1.05
C THR A 89 -0.31 -4.30 0.67
N THR A 90 -0.49 -3.00 0.97
CA THR A 90 0.54 -1.98 0.75
C THR A 90 1.79 -2.28 1.56
N LYS A 91 1.64 -2.51 2.87
CA LYS A 91 2.75 -2.84 3.76
C LYS A 91 3.49 -4.10 3.34
N LYS A 92 2.77 -5.13 2.91
CA LYS A 92 3.33 -6.39 2.39
C LYS A 92 4.22 -6.12 1.17
N HIS A 93 3.73 -5.39 0.18
CA HIS A 93 4.49 -5.14 -1.05
C HIS A 93 5.65 -4.16 -0.84
N GLU A 94 5.48 -3.16 0.01
CA GLU A 94 6.56 -2.25 0.43
C GLU A 94 7.69 -3.03 1.12
N THR A 95 7.35 -3.88 2.09
CA THR A 95 8.32 -4.72 2.80
C THR A 95 9.07 -5.65 1.83
N ASN A 96 8.35 -6.28 0.91
CA ASN A 96 8.96 -7.13 -0.12
C ASN A 96 9.93 -6.33 -1.01
N ALA A 97 9.55 -5.13 -1.44
CA ALA A 97 10.39 -4.26 -2.24
C ALA A 97 11.65 -3.81 -1.47
N MET A 98 11.52 -3.54 -0.16
CA MET A 98 12.65 -3.22 0.71
C MET A 98 13.63 -4.39 0.81
N PHE A 99 13.14 -5.63 1.04
CA PHE A 99 13.99 -6.81 1.09
C PHE A 99 14.68 -7.09 -0.26
N GLN A 100 13.97 -6.90 -1.37
CA GLN A 100 14.57 -7.01 -2.70
C GLN A 100 15.70 -5.99 -2.88
N LYS A 101 15.46 -4.72 -2.51
CA LYS A 101 16.50 -3.69 -2.54
C LYS A 101 17.71 -4.09 -1.69
N MET A 102 17.51 -4.47 -0.42
CA MET A 102 18.61 -4.88 0.45
C MET A 102 19.43 -6.04 -0.12
N ARG A 103 18.74 -7.04 -0.68
CA ARG A 103 19.39 -8.18 -1.34
C ARG A 103 20.22 -7.72 -2.54
N ASP A 104 19.64 -6.88 -3.39
CA ASP A 104 20.30 -6.39 -4.59
C ASP A 104 21.49 -5.49 -4.24
N ASP A 105 21.34 -4.57 -3.28
CA ASP A 105 22.41 -3.71 -2.76
C ASP A 105 23.58 -4.54 -2.20
N ASN A 106 23.29 -5.60 -1.44
CA ASN A 106 24.30 -6.52 -0.93
C ASN A 106 25.00 -7.29 -2.06
N PHE A 107 24.25 -7.72 -3.07
CA PHE A 107 24.81 -8.40 -4.24
C PHE A 107 25.75 -7.48 -5.03
N PHE A 108 25.30 -6.25 -5.35
CA PHE A 108 26.12 -5.27 -6.06
C PHE A 108 27.33 -4.83 -5.25
N GLY A 109 27.19 -4.68 -3.93
CA GLY A 109 28.30 -4.39 -3.03
C GLY A 109 29.39 -5.45 -3.12
N LYS A 110 29.02 -6.74 -3.03
CA LYS A 110 29.95 -7.87 -3.19
C LYS A 110 30.57 -7.92 -4.58
N LEU A 111 29.77 -7.71 -5.63
CA LEU A 111 30.23 -7.69 -7.02
C LEU A 111 31.29 -6.61 -7.25
N MET A 112 31.03 -5.39 -6.76
CA MET A 112 31.96 -4.28 -6.90
C MET A 112 33.22 -4.44 -6.06
N SER A 113 33.12 -5.02 -4.85
CA SER A 113 34.29 -5.38 -4.05
C SER A 113 35.20 -6.36 -4.80
N ARG A 114 34.62 -7.44 -5.32
CA ARG A 114 35.37 -8.45 -6.07
C ARG A 114 35.99 -7.88 -7.35
N ARG A 115 35.29 -6.97 -8.04
CA ARG A 115 35.86 -6.26 -9.20
C ARG A 115 37.10 -5.44 -8.81
N LYS A 116 37.06 -4.74 -7.67
CA LYS A 116 38.21 -3.95 -7.18
C LYS A 116 39.40 -4.85 -6.82
N GLU A 117 39.15 -5.98 -6.17
CA GLU A 117 40.17 -7.00 -5.88
C GLU A 117 40.82 -7.52 -7.16
N LEU A 118 40.02 -7.93 -8.16
CA LEU A 118 40.55 -8.41 -9.45
C LEU A 118 41.40 -7.37 -10.18
N ILE A 119 40.97 -6.10 -10.18
CA ILE A 119 41.78 -5.02 -10.78
C ILE A 119 43.07 -4.82 -9.98
N LYS A 120 43.02 -4.88 -8.65
CA LYS A 120 44.23 -4.77 -7.83
C LYS A 120 45.20 -5.92 -8.08
N ASP A 121 44.71 -7.16 -8.17
CA ASP A 121 45.54 -8.35 -8.41
C ASP A 121 46.13 -8.40 -9.83
N MET A 122 45.50 -7.72 -10.79
CA MET A 122 46.02 -7.62 -12.17
C MET A 122 47.07 -6.52 -12.36
N TRP A 123 47.11 -5.51 -11.48
CA TRP A 123 47.91 -4.29 -11.66
C TRP A 123 48.80 -3.93 -10.46
N GLY A 124 48.79 -4.74 -9.40
CA GLY A 124 49.68 -4.65 -8.23
C GLY A 124 50.64 -5.83 -8.19
#